data_AF-B9XED0-F1
#
_entry.id   AF-B9XED0-F1
#
_cell.length_a   1.000
_cell.length_b   1.000
_cell.length_c   1.000
_cell.angle_alpha   90.00
_cell.angle_beta   90.00
_cell.angle_gamma   90.00
#
_symmetry.space_group_name_H-M   'P 1'
#
loop_
_entity.id
_entity.type
_entity.pdbx_description
1 polymer ?
#
loop_
_entity_poly.entity_id
_entity_poly.type
_entity_poly.pdbx_seq_one_letter_code
_entity_poly.pdbx_strand_id
1 'polypeptide(L)'
;MRHLSSWVAALVFLVAGIPAGAAVQGSNRLSIDLTKLEEAQSKADWFPKLKVTPEGLGFDGPASETVDGWLQTKPMGVGLSWRPPTSVRLNVVIKPEAKSIKLDNGQTFTPFAGRVFARYSADFEHWSSWQALKQDSSASTNSSERIFSGDLTVPQRDRQSYSAHLSDYSRLDVPWGSDEEAAVKWIVQTDPKFFEHNLPFIGYVEFMFEAPFQGSRRITSFDATIDYVVGGFHQIPKDKTVKEQERDTIPWRYKAP
;
A
#
# COMPACT_ATOMS: atom_id res chain seq x y z
N MET A 1 1.06 -38.23 68.55
CA MET A 1 0.58 -36.83 68.35
C MET A 1 1.70 -36.00 67.76
N ARG A 2 1.33 -35.09 66.85
CA ARG A 2 2.12 -34.10 66.11
C ARG A 2 2.62 -34.54 64.73
N HIS A 3 1.68 -34.41 63.79
CA HIS A 3 1.89 -34.21 62.36
C HIS A 3 2.83 -33.03 62.11
N LEU A 4 3.86 -33.25 61.29
CA LEU A 4 4.63 -32.18 60.67
C LEU A 4 4.03 -31.93 59.28
N SER A 5 3.41 -30.76 59.19
CA SER A 5 2.72 -30.16 58.06
C SER A 5 3.64 -30.02 56.84
N SER A 6 3.18 -30.59 55.72
CA SER A 6 3.68 -30.35 54.37
C SER A 6 3.39 -28.91 53.95
N TRP A 7 4.43 -28.15 53.61
CA TRP A 7 4.29 -26.85 52.95
C TRP A 7 4.48 -27.06 51.45
N VAL A 8 3.39 -27.04 50.70
CA VAL A 8 3.43 -26.94 49.23
C VAL A 8 3.56 -25.46 48.89
N ALA A 9 4.77 -25.04 48.50
CA ALA A 9 4.96 -23.73 47.89
C ALA A 9 4.45 -23.80 46.44
N ALA A 10 3.30 -23.18 46.18
CA ALA A 10 2.79 -22.98 44.84
C ALA A 10 3.62 -21.90 44.14
N LEU A 11 4.47 -22.31 43.20
CA LEU A 11 5.22 -21.41 42.34
C LEU A 11 4.27 -20.88 41.26
N VAL A 12 3.80 -19.64 41.42
CA VAL A 12 3.08 -18.93 40.36
C VAL A 12 4.10 -18.56 39.27
N PHE A 13 4.12 -19.32 38.19
CA PHE A 13 4.86 -18.94 36.98
C PHE A 13 4.14 -17.77 36.31
N LEU A 14 4.66 -16.56 36.53
CA LEU A 14 4.33 -15.40 35.72
C LEU A 14 4.91 -15.67 34.32
N VAL A 15 4.07 -16.10 33.37
CA VAL A 15 4.48 -16.24 31.97
C VAL A 15 4.62 -14.83 31.38
N ALA A 16 5.77 -14.21 31.61
CA ALA A 16 6.17 -13.04 30.85
C ALA A 16 6.40 -13.49 29.41
N GLY A 17 5.56 -13.02 28.49
CA GLY A 17 5.69 -13.32 27.05
C GLY A 17 7.06 -12.92 26.55
N ILE A 18 7.87 -13.89 26.13
CA ILE A 18 9.21 -13.65 25.58
C ILE A 18 9.04 -12.90 24.24
N PRO A 19 9.70 -11.74 24.05
CA PRO A 19 9.69 -11.05 22.76
C PRO A 19 10.40 -11.91 21.71
N ALA A 20 9.72 -12.19 20.60
CA ALA A 20 10.32 -12.86 19.44
C ALA A 20 10.82 -11.82 18.43
N GLY A 21 12.03 -12.00 17.93
CA GLY A 21 12.58 -11.21 16.82
C GLY A 21 12.27 -11.89 15.49
N ALA A 22 11.57 -11.21 14.60
CA ALA A 22 11.35 -11.66 13.22
C ALA A 22 11.37 -10.45 12.29
N ALA A 23 11.94 -10.63 11.09
CA ALA A 23 11.75 -9.73 9.97
C ALA A 23 10.84 -10.44 8.96
N VAL A 24 9.74 -9.79 8.59
CA VAL A 24 8.83 -10.26 7.55
C VAL A 24 9.07 -9.39 6.33
N GLN A 25 9.50 -10.05 5.25
CA GLN A 25 9.56 -9.45 3.93
C GLN A 25 8.32 -9.88 3.16
N GLY A 26 7.65 -8.93 2.51
CA GLY A 26 6.47 -9.21 1.72
C GLY A 26 6.40 -8.35 0.47
N SER A 27 5.51 -8.74 -0.43
CA SER A 27 5.24 -8.03 -1.68
C SER A 27 3.75 -8.10 -1.97
N ASN A 28 3.13 -6.95 -2.24
CA ASN A 28 1.76 -6.85 -2.75
C ASN A 28 1.81 -6.46 -4.23
N ARG A 29 0.94 -7.04 -5.06
CA ARG A 29 0.88 -6.74 -6.50
C ARG A 29 -0.53 -6.35 -6.92
N LEU A 30 -0.61 -5.27 -7.68
CA LEU A 30 -1.80 -4.84 -8.41
C LEU A 30 -1.50 -5.00 -9.91
N SER A 31 -2.41 -5.63 -10.64
CA SER A 31 -2.33 -5.73 -12.10
C SER A 31 -3.71 -5.41 -12.66
N ILE A 32 -3.77 -4.49 -13.61
CA ILE A 32 -4.98 -4.03 -14.26
C ILE A 32 -4.84 -4.26 -15.76
N ASP A 33 -5.65 -5.17 -16.29
CA ASP A 33 -5.82 -5.34 -17.72
C ASP A 33 -6.76 -4.25 -18.27
N LEU A 34 -6.18 -3.27 -18.96
CA LEU A 34 -6.92 -2.15 -19.53
C LEU A 34 -7.55 -2.48 -20.88
N THR A 35 -7.50 -3.75 -21.31
CA THR A 35 -8.27 -4.25 -22.47
C THR A 35 -9.62 -4.84 -22.06
N LYS A 36 -9.87 -5.01 -20.75
CA LYS A 36 -11.09 -5.59 -20.19
C LYS A 36 -11.83 -4.58 -19.31
N LEU A 37 -12.97 -4.08 -19.79
CA LEU A 37 -13.72 -3.02 -19.12
C LEU A 37 -14.09 -3.37 -17.66
N GLU A 38 -14.73 -4.53 -17.45
CA GLU A 38 -15.19 -4.92 -16.11
C GLU A 38 -14.03 -5.09 -15.12
N GLU A 39 -12.91 -5.66 -15.57
CA GLU A 39 -11.71 -5.79 -14.75
C GLU A 39 -11.13 -4.43 -14.40
N ALA A 40 -10.95 -3.56 -15.39
CA ALA A 40 -10.42 -2.22 -15.20
C ALA A 40 -11.28 -1.41 -14.23
N GLN A 41 -12.61 -1.42 -14.39
CA GLN A 41 -13.55 -0.69 -13.50
C GLN A 41 -13.52 -1.19 -12.06
N SER A 42 -13.28 -2.49 -11.86
CA SER A 42 -13.17 -3.06 -10.51
C SER A 42 -11.92 -2.59 -9.75
N LYS A 43 -10.87 -2.13 -10.47
CA LYS A 43 -9.54 -1.82 -9.92
C LYS A 43 -9.12 -0.37 -10.10
N ALA A 44 -9.79 0.41 -10.94
CA ALA A 44 -9.45 1.80 -11.18
C ALA A 44 -10.64 2.61 -11.70
N ASP A 45 -10.55 3.92 -11.48
CA ASP A 45 -11.32 4.93 -12.18
C ASP A 45 -10.40 5.67 -13.16
N TRP A 46 -10.98 6.37 -14.14
CA TRP A 46 -10.22 7.15 -15.10
C TRP A 46 -10.99 8.39 -15.54
N PHE A 47 -10.26 9.29 -16.20
CA PHE A 47 -10.81 10.52 -16.71
C PHE A 47 -12.00 10.27 -17.67
N PRO A 48 -13.16 10.94 -17.49
CA PRO A 48 -14.40 10.58 -18.19
C PRO A 48 -14.37 10.58 -19.73
N LYS A 49 -13.42 11.27 -20.37
CA LYS A 49 -13.26 11.25 -21.84
C LYS A 49 -12.48 10.05 -22.34
N LEU A 50 -11.84 9.28 -21.47
CA LEU A 50 -11.15 8.05 -21.81
C LEU A 50 -12.10 6.87 -21.79
N LYS A 51 -11.85 5.89 -22.65
CA LYS A 51 -12.62 4.64 -22.73
C LYS A 51 -11.70 3.44 -22.75
N VAL A 52 -12.11 2.40 -22.05
CA VAL A 52 -11.54 1.06 -22.17
C VAL A 52 -12.22 0.35 -23.33
N THR A 53 -11.41 -0.11 -24.29
CA THR A 53 -11.82 -0.97 -25.41
C THR A 53 -10.90 -2.20 -25.44
N PRO A 54 -11.16 -3.22 -26.29
CA PRO A 54 -10.25 -4.35 -26.44
C PRO A 54 -8.81 -3.97 -26.81
N GLU A 55 -8.59 -2.77 -27.35
CA GLU A 55 -7.28 -2.23 -27.70
C GLU A 55 -6.59 -1.48 -26.54
N GLY A 56 -7.28 -1.28 -25.40
CA GLY A 56 -6.76 -0.61 -24.21
C GLY A 56 -7.56 0.62 -23.76
N LEU A 57 -7.08 1.28 -22.70
CA LEU A 57 -7.57 2.58 -22.24
C LEU A 57 -6.98 3.72 -23.08
N GLY A 58 -7.83 4.56 -23.66
CA GLY A 58 -7.40 5.76 -24.39
C GLY A 58 -8.55 6.69 -24.77
N PHE A 59 -8.23 7.71 -25.56
CA PHE A 59 -9.19 8.68 -26.07
C PHE A 59 -9.65 8.27 -27.47
N ASP A 60 -10.95 8.30 -27.76
CA ASP A 60 -11.50 7.91 -29.08
C ASP A 60 -11.47 9.05 -30.13
N GLY A 61 -10.75 10.14 -29.86
CA GLY A 61 -10.68 11.28 -30.77
C GLY A 61 -9.79 11.03 -32.00
N PRO A 62 -9.73 12.00 -32.92
CA PRO A 62 -8.78 11.98 -34.03
C PRO A 62 -7.33 11.84 -33.55
N ALA A 63 -6.46 11.23 -34.37
CA ALA A 63 -5.04 11.07 -34.05
C ALA A 63 -4.29 12.41 -33.84
N SER A 64 -4.79 13.50 -34.41
CA SER A 64 -4.27 14.86 -34.23
C SER A 64 -4.67 15.50 -32.89
N GLU A 65 -5.63 14.91 -32.18
CA GLU A 65 -6.12 15.44 -30.92
C GLU A 65 -5.49 14.70 -29.73
N THR A 66 -5.36 15.43 -28.63
CA THR A 66 -4.84 14.95 -27.35
C THR A 66 -5.70 15.50 -26.24
N VAL A 67 -5.94 14.67 -25.23
CA VAL A 67 -6.61 15.09 -24.00
C VAL A 67 -5.74 14.75 -22.80
N ASP A 68 -5.54 15.70 -21.89
CA ASP A 68 -4.92 15.40 -20.61
C ASP A 68 -5.90 14.57 -19.79
N GLY A 69 -5.44 13.41 -19.35
CA GLY A 69 -6.25 12.45 -18.64
C GLY A 69 -5.49 11.79 -17.50
N TRP A 70 -6.24 11.03 -16.70
CA TRP A 70 -5.71 10.31 -15.56
C TRP A 70 -6.35 8.93 -15.44
N LEU A 71 -5.63 8.03 -14.78
CA LEU A 71 -6.12 6.76 -14.25
C LEU A 71 -5.75 6.73 -12.76
N GLN A 72 -6.71 6.40 -11.90
CA GLN A 72 -6.52 6.30 -10.45
C GLN A 72 -6.96 4.92 -9.99
N THR A 73 -6.07 4.18 -9.33
CA THR A 73 -6.36 2.83 -8.85
C THR A 73 -7.29 2.89 -7.64
N LYS A 74 -8.08 1.85 -7.38
CA LYS A 74 -8.70 1.67 -6.06
C LYS A 74 -7.60 1.44 -5.02
N PRO A 75 -7.76 1.96 -3.79
CA PRO A 75 -6.86 1.67 -2.67
C PRO A 75 -6.62 0.17 -2.43
N MET A 76 -5.36 -0.20 -2.23
CA MET A 76 -4.95 -1.57 -1.92
C MET A 76 -4.34 -1.64 -0.51
N GLY A 77 -4.77 -2.61 0.31
CA GLY A 77 -4.16 -2.88 1.60
C GLY A 77 -2.74 -3.43 1.45
N VAL A 78 -1.81 -2.97 2.29
CA VAL A 78 -0.39 -3.31 2.24
C VAL A 78 0.05 -3.88 3.58
N GLY A 79 1.09 -4.72 3.56
CA GLY A 79 1.69 -5.19 4.81
C GLY A 79 0.96 -6.35 5.43
N LEU A 80 1.02 -6.43 6.76
CA LEU A 80 0.32 -7.42 7.57
C LEU A 80 -0.83 -6.74 8.31
N SER A 81 -1.92 -7.47 8.50
CA SER A 81 -3.11 -6.97 9.21
C SER A 81 -2.80 -6.48 10.63
N TRP A 82 -1.79 -7.04 11.29
CA TRP A 82 -1.42 -6.72 12.67
C TRP A 82 -0.15 -5.86 12.78
N ARG A 83 0.54 -5.59 11.67
CA ARG A 83 1.81 -4.85 11.66
C ARG A 83 2.02 -4.16 10.29
N PRO A 84 1.50 -2.94 10.12
CA PRO A 84 1.65 -2.20 8.88
C PRO A 84 3.10 -1.70 8.70
N PRO A 85 3.60 -1.62 7.45
CA PRO A 85 4.90 -1.05 7.18
C PRO A 85 4.92 0.46 7.36
N THR A 86 6.10 1.01 7.56
CA THR A 86 6.32 2.47 7.61
C THR A 86 7.21 2.97 6.48
N SER A 87 7.68 2.05 5.64
CA SER A 87 8.37 2.34 4.40
C SER A 87 8.07 1.21 3.43
N VAL A 88 7.81 1.57 2.17
CA VAL A 88 7.58 0.62 1.09
C VAL A 88 8.31 1.09 -0.17
N ARG A 89 8.81 0.15 -0.94
CA ARG A 89 9.35 0.38 -2.28
C ARG A 89 8.27 0.12 -3.31
N LEU A 90 8.16 1.02 -4.28
CA LEU A 90 7.17 0.99 -5.33
C LEU A 90 7.83 0.79 -6.69
N ASN A 91 7.24 -0.07 -7.50
CA ASN A 91 7.56 -0.21 -8.91
C ASN A 91 6.25 -0.26 -9.71
N VAL A 92 6.12 0.59 -10.73
CA VAL A 92 4.94 0.66 -11.59
C VAL A 92 5.38 0.52 -13.04
N VAL A 93 4.72 -0.37 -13.76
CA VAL A 93 4.94 -0.65 -15.17
C VAL A 93 3.65 -0.35 -15.94
N ILE A 94 3.77 0.50 -16.96
CA ILE A 94 2.65 0.85 -17.85
C ILE A 94 3.02 0.44 -19.27
N LYS A 95 2.12 -0.29 -19.92
CA LYS A 95 2.31 -0.76 -21.31
C LYS A 95 1.32 -0.09 -22.26
N PRO A 96 1.69 0.14 -23.53
CA PRO A 96 3.05 0.03 -24.08
C PRO A 96 3.90 1.28 -23.77
N GLU A 97 5.19 1.22 -24.11
CA GLU A 97 6.08 2.39 -24.13
C GLU A 97 5.50 3.58 -24.93
N ALA A 98 5.97 4.78 -24.63
CA ALA A 98 5.67 5.94 -25.43
C ALA A 98 6.48 5.88 -26.74
N LYS A 99 5.85 5.48 -27.84
CA LYS A 99 6.52 5.41 -29.15
C LYS A 99 6.82 6.79 -29.72
N SER A 100 7.91 6.93 -30.46
CA SER A 100 8.17 8.13 -31.28
C SER A 100 7.18 8.23 -32.44
N ILE A 101 6.76 9.45 -32.76
CA ILE A 101 5.94 9.78 -33.94
C ILE A 101 6.78 10.55 -34.95
N LYS A 102 6.62 10.23 -36.23
CA LYS A 102 7.16 11.02 -37.33
C LYS A 102 6.08 11.96 -37.83
N LEU A 103 6.39 13.26 -37.84
CA LEU A 103 5.54 14.31 -38.35
C LEU A 103 5.70 14.44 -39.87
N ASP A 104 4.73 15.07 -40.53
CA ASP A 104 4.73 15.24 -42.00
C ASP A 104 5.94 16.02 -42.52
N ASN A 105 6.52 16.90 -41.70
CA ASN A 105 7.74 17.64 -41.98
C ASN A 105 9.04 16.81 -41.81
N GLY A 106 8.92 15.50 -41.53
CA GLY A 106 10.02 14.58 -41.34
C GLY A 106 10.64 14.59 -39.94
N GLN A 107 10.22 15.49 -39.04
CA GLN A 107 10.70 15.50 -37.65
C GLN A 107 10.12 14.34 -36.85
N THR A 108 10.90 13.84 -35.91
CA THR A 108 10.46 12.78 -34.98
C THR A 108 10.35 13.36 -33.59
N PHE A 109 9.23 13.12 -32.91
CA PHE A 109 8.98 13.54 -31.53
C PHE A 109 8.49 12.35 -30.72
N THR A 110 8.93 12.22 -29.46
CA THR A 110 8.42 11.22 -28.53
C THR A 110 7.49 11.90 -27.54
N PRO A 111 6.17 11.61 -27.56
CA PRO A 111 5.24 12.18 -26.61
C PRO A 111 5.63 11.88 -25.17
N PHE A 112 5.29 12.82 -24.29
CA PHE A 112 5.51 12.70 -22.87
C PHE A 112 4.94 11.36 -22.35
N ALA A 113 5.76 10.59 -21.63
CA ALA A 113 5.40 9.25 -21.17
C ALA A 113 4.36 9.23 -20.04
N GLY A 114 4.08 10.41 -19.46
CA GLY A 114 3.20 10.59 -18.30
C GLY A 114 3.96 10.67 -16.98
N ARG A 115 3.22 10.81 -15.89
CA ARG A 115 3.71 10.77 -14.51
C ARG A 115 2.93 9.75 -13.72
N VAL A 116 3.60 9.06 -12.81
CA VAL A 116 2.94 8.24 -11.81
C VAL A 116 3.13 8.88 -10.45
N PHE A 117 2.06 8.95 -9.69
CA PHE A 117 2.03 9.38 -8.31
C PHE A 117 1.55 8.24 -7.42
N ALA A 118 2.01 8.23 -6.19
CA ALA A 118 1.50 7.34 -5.15
C ALA A 118 1.20 8.13 -3.89
N ARG A 119 0.21 7.66 -3.12
CA ARG A 119 -0.08 8.15 -1.77
C ARG A 119 -0.46 6.99 -0.88
N TYR A 120 -0.48 7.22 0.43
CA TYR A 120 -0.87 6.21 1.40
C TYR A 120 -1.89 6.73 2.41
N SER A 121 -2.55 5.80 3.07
CA SER A 121 -3.46 6.03 4.18
C SER A 121 -3.24 4.99 5.27
N ALA A 122 -3.50 5.35 6.52
CA ALA A 122 -3.52 4.43 7.65
C ALA A 122 -4.91 3.78 7.85
N ASP A 123 -5.98 4.47 7.47
CA ASP A 123 -7.36 4.17 7.87
C ASP A 123 -8.37 4.17 6.72
N PHE A 124 -7.90 4.25 5.47
CA PHE A 124 -8.69 4.30 4.24
C PHE A 124 -9.44 5.62 3.98
N GLU A 125 -9.39 6.58 4.91
CA GLU A 125 -10.12 7.84 4.82
C GLU A 125 -9.18 9.04 4.73
N HIS A 126 -8.16 9.08 5.58
CA HIS A 126 -7.19 10.16 5.66
C HIS A 126 -5.95 9.81 4.84
N TRP A 127 -5.64 10.64 3.86
CA TRP A 127 -4.62 10.35 2.86
C TRP A 127 -3.44 11.31 2.94
N SER A 128 -2.24 10.79 2.70
CA SER A 128 -1.07 11.61 2.44
C SER A 128 -1.26 12.43 1.15
N SER A 129 -0.46 13.47 0.99
CA SER A 129 -0.30 14.11 -0.32
C SER A 129 0.25 13.11 -1.35
N TRP A 130 -0.05 13.37 -2.63
CA TRP A 130 0.51 12.62 -3.75
C TRP A 130 2.02 12.85 -3.87
N GLN A 131 2.78 11.77 -4.03
CA GLN A 131 4.22 11.78 -4.24
C GLN A 131 4.55 11.25 -5.63
N ALA A 132 5.31 12.01 -6.40
CA ALA A 132 5.70 11.61 -7.75
C ALA A 132 6.75 10.49 -7.72
N LEU A 133 6.53 9.45 -8.50
CA LEU A 133 7.52 8.42 -8.77
C LEU A 133 8.50 8.88 -9.85
N LYS A 134 9.73 8.40 -9.77
CA LYS A 134 10.76 8.67 -10.77
C LYS A 134 10.58 7.72 -11.94
N GLN A 135 10.50 8.26 -13.15
CA GLN A 135 10.57 7.45 -14.35
C GLN A 135 11.98 6.88 -14.52
N ASP A 136 12.09 5.58 -14.74
CA ASP A 136 13.35 4.95 -15.09
C ASP A 136 13.65 5.21 -16.57
N SER A 137 14.52 6.19 -16.82
CA SER A 137 15.00 6.54 -18.16
C SER A 137 16.06 5.57 -18.70
N SER A 138 16.51 4.62 -17.88
CA SER A 138 17.53 3.62 -18.24
C SER A 138 16.96 2.24 -18.56
N ALA A 139 15.64 2.05 -18.41
CA ALA A 139 14.92 0.92 -18.98
C ALA A 139 15.24 0.87 -20.48
N SER A 140 16.01 -0.15 -20.86
CA SER A 140 16.81 -0.21 -22.08
C SER A 140 16.05 0.20 -23.34
N THR A 141 16.77 0.61 -24.38
CA THR A 141 16.30 0.87 -25.76
C THR A 141 15.48 -0.28 -26.41
N ASN A 142 15.23 -1.38 -25.71
CA ASN A 142 14.43 -2.53 -26.11
C ASN A 142 13.23 -2.85 -25.18
N SER A 143 12.96 -2.06 -24.12
CA SER A 143 11.82 -2.33 -23.24
C SER A 143 10.55 -1.68 -23.78
N SER A 144 9.55 -2.48 -24.14
CA SER A 144 8.23 -2.02 -24.60
C SER A 144 7.36 -1.40 -23.50
N GLU A 145 7.94 -0.86 -22.43
CA GLU A 145 7.29 -0.58 -21.15
C GLU A 145 7.75 0.77 -20.57
N ARG A 146 6.87 1.43 -19.82
CA ARG A 146 7.19 2.65 -19.05
C ARG A 146 7.31 2.24 -17.59
N ILE A 147 8.51 2.42 -17.02
CA ILE A 147 8.79 1.99 -15.65
C ILE A 147 8.94 3.22 -14.76
N PHE A 148 8.25 3.22 -13.62
CA PHE A 148 8.31 4.26 -12.60
C PHE A 148 8.62 3.61 -11.25
N SER A 149 9.47 4.24 -10.45
CA SER A 149 9.84 3.72 -9.14
C SER A 149 10.03 4.83 -8.11
N GLY A 150 9.89 4.46 -6.84
CA GLY A 150 10.10 5.36 -5.72
C GLY A 150 9.82 4.65 -4.41
N ASP A 151 9.89 5.40 -3.31
CA ASP A 151 9.60 4.89 -1.98
C ASP A 151 8.55 5.79 -1.32
N LEU A 152 7.61 5.21 -0.60
CA LEU A 152 6.78 5.94 0.37
C LEU A 152 7.34 5.64 1.75
N THR A 153 7.58 6.67 2.56
CA THR A 153 8.13 6.52 3.91
C THR A 153 7.44 7.47 4.86
N VAL A 154 7.07 6.95 6.03
CA VAL A 154 6.56 7.75 7.15
C VAL A 154 7.74 8.27 7.97
N PRO A 155 7.89 9.60 8.12
CA PRO A 155 8.94 10.17 8.96
C PRO A 155 8.82 9.68 10.40
N GLN A 156 9.95 9.35 11.04
CA GLN A 156 9.96 8.82 12.41
C GLN A 156 9.26 9.76 13.42
N ARG A 157 9.37 11.08 13.24
CA ARG A 157 8.72 12.07 14.11
C ARG A 157 7.19 11.94 14.07
N ASP A 158 6.62 11.65 12.90
CA ASP A 158 5.18 11.53 12.67
C ASP A 158 4.63 10.21 13.27
N ARG A 159 5.52 9.30 13.69
CA ARG A 159 5.20 8.02 14.33
C ARG A 159 5.25 8.07 15.86
N GLN A 160 5.77 9.14 16.46
CA GLN A 160 6.05 9.16 17.90
C GLN A 160 4.78 9.02 18.73
N SER A 161 3.74 9.78 18.40
CA SER A 161 2.44 9.71 19.08
C SER A 161 1.85 8.29 19.00
N TYR A 162 1.84 7.71 17.80
CA TYR A 162 1.38 6.34 17.60
C TYR A 162 2.20 5.31 18.38
N SER A 163 3.52 5.46 18.44
CA SER A 163 4.40 4.56 19.20
C SER A 163 4.12 4.61 20.71
N ALA A 164 3.76 5.78 21.24
CA ALA A 164 3.33 5.91 22.63
C ALA A 164 2.01 5.15 22.88
N HIS A 165 1.03 5.32 21.99
CA HIS A 165 -0.22 4.56 22.06
C HIS A 165 -0.02 3.03 21.96
N LEU A 166 0.87 2.57 21.08
CA LEU A 166 1.22 1.14 21.00
C LEU A 166 1.85 0.64 22.30
N SER A 167 2.74 1.44 22.90
CA SER A 167 3.32 1.12 24.21
C SER A 167 2.24 0.99 25.27
N ASP A 168 1.29 1.92 25.34
CA ASP A 168 0.21 1.91 26.33
C ASP A 168 -0.73 0.72 26.11
N TYR A 169 -1.16 0.48 24.87
CA TYR A 169 -1.97 -0.66 24.49
C TYR A 169 -1.30 -1.99 24.88
N SER A 170 0.01 -2.13 24.64
CA SER A 170 0.75 -3.36 24.94
C SER A 170 0.82 -3.71 26.45
N ARG A 171 0.53 -2.75 27.33
CA ARG A 171 0.49 -2.94 28.79
C ARG A 171 -0.90 -3.31 29.30
N LEU A 172 -1.93 -3.19 28.47
CA LEU A 172 -3.28 -3.60 28.81
C LEU A 172 -3.39 -5.12 28.87
N ASP A 173 -4.38 -5.63 29.59
CA ASP A 173 -4.70 -7.06 29.60
C ASP A 173 -5.46 -7.45 28.32
N VAL A 174 -4.77 -7.41 27.18
CA VAL A 174 -5.31 -7.72 25.85
C VAL A 174 -4.86 -9.11 25.38
N PRO A 175 -5.58 -9.75 24.43
CA PRO A 175 -5.18 -11.06 23.88
C PRO A 175 -3.81 -11.05 23.21
N TRP A 176 -3.47 -9.93 22.55
CA TRP A 176 -2.19 -9.75 21.86
C TRP A 176 -1.77 -8.28 21.87
N GLY A 177 -0.73 -7.95 22.65
CA GLY A 177 -0.25 -6.57 22.79
C GLY A 177 0.53 -6.03 21.59
N SER A 178 0.80 -6.86 20.57
CA SER A 178 1.38 -6.43 19.30
C SER A 178 0.38 -6.40 18.15
N ASP A 179 -0.92 -6.64 18.40
CA ASP A 179 -1.96 -6.50 17.38
C ASP A 179 -2.23 -5.01 17.10
N GLU A 180 -1.59 -4.45 16.09
CA GLU A 180 -1.76 -3.04 15.73
C GLU A 180 -3.16 -2.74 15.17
N GLU A 181 -3.88 -3.71 14.58
CA GLU A 181 -5.27 -3.50 14.14
C GLU A 181 -6.18 -3.23 15.35
N ALA A 182 -5.98 -4.01 16.41
CA ALA A 182 -6.72 -3.84 17.65
C ALA A 182 -6.28 -2.59 18.41
N ALA A 183 -4.99 -2.27 18.41
CA ALA A 183 -4.47 -1.04 19.00
C ALA A 183 -5.07 0.19 18.32
N VAL A 184 -5.18 0.20 16.99
CA VAL A 184 -5.81 1.28 16.23
C VAL A 184 -7.28 1.46 16.64
N LYS A 185 -8.05 0.37 16.78
CA LYS A 185 -9.44 0.44 17.26
C LYS A 185 -9.54 1.04 18.67
N TRP A 186 -8.60 0.70 19.55
CA TRP A 186 -8.52 1.27 20.89
C TRP A 186 -8.14 2.77 20.88
N ILE A 187 -7.22 3.17 20.01
CA ILE A 187 -6.82 4.58 19.83
C ILE A 187 -8.02 5.40 19.42
N VAL A 188 -8.76 5.02 18.37
CA VAL A 188 -9.89 5.82 17.87
C VAL A 188 -11.08 5.89 18.84
N GLN A 189 -11.20 4.94 19.76
CA GLN A 189 -12.19 5.03 20.85
C GLN A 189 -11.82 6.13 21.86
N THR A 190 -10.53 6.41 22.02
CA THR A 190 -10.01 7.39 22.99
C THR A 190 -9.79 8.77 22.33
N ASP A 191 -9.30 8.77 21.09
CA ASP A 191 -9.10 9.94 20.24
C ASP A 191 -9.68 9.66 18.84
N PRO A 192 -10.97 9.95 18.61
CA PRO A 192 -11.64 9.69 17.33
C PRO A 192 -11.02 10.41 16.14
N LYS A 193 -10.27 11.50 16.39
CA LYS A 193 -9.67 12.35 15.36
C LYS A 193 -8.20 12.03 15.11
N PHE A 194 -7.67 10.96 15.71
CA PHE A 194 -6.26 10.64 15.67
C PHE A 194 -5.68 10.65 14.24
N PHE A 195 -6.37 10.01 13.29
CA PHE A 195 -5.92 9.92 11.89
C PHE A 195 -6.19 11.17 11.04
N GLU A 196 -7.08 12.08 11.49
CA GLU A 196 -7.22 13.40 10.87
C GLU A 196 -5.91 14.20 10.97
N HIS A 197 -5.08 13.90 11.98
CA HIS A 197 -3.88 14.64 12.32
C HIS A 197 -2.59 13.81 12.26
N ASN A 198 -2.70 12.48 12.16
CA ASN A 198 -1.56 11.58 12.16
C ASN A 198 -1.67 10.52 11.05
N LEU A 199 -0.59 10.34 10.28
CA LEU A 199 -0.46 9.25 9.31
C LEU A 199 0.75 8.37 9.67
N PRO A 200 0.66 7.55 10.74
CA PRO A 200 1.84 6.96 11.37
C PRO A 200 2.39 5.70 10.68
N PHE A 201 1.67 5.16 9.69
CA PHE A 201 2.08 3.97 8.95
C PHE A 201 1.39 3.94 7.58
N ILE A 202 1.78 2.96 6.76
CA ILE A 202 1.26 2.72 5.41
C ILE A 202 0.35 1.50 5.48
N GLY A 203 -0.96 1.74 5.64
CA GLY A 203 -1.98 0.69 5.66
C GLY A 203 -2.53 0.41 4.26
N TYR A 204 -2.77 1.47 3.49
CA TYR A 204 -3.22 1.41 2.11
C TYR A 204 -2.32 2.22 1.21
N VAL A 205 -2.19 1.79 -0.04
CA VAL A 205 -1.53 2.55 -1.10
C VAL A 205 -2.48 2.72 -2.26
N GLU A 206 -2.41 3.90 -2.88
CA GLU A 206 -3.14 4.26 -4.07
C GLU A 206 -2.19 4.89 -5.09
N PHE A 207 -2.39 4.58 -6.37
CA PHE A 207 -1.61 5.12 -7.47
C PHE A 207 -2.48 5.97 -8.39
N MET A 208 -1.86 6.98 -9.00
CA MET A 208 -2.44 7.78 -10.06
C MET A 208 -1.45 7.92 -11.21
N PHE A 209 -1.90 7.67 -12.42
CA PHE A 209 -1.16 7.92 -13.65
C PHE A 209 -1.80 9.10 -14.38
N GLU A 210 -1.00 10.11 -14.71
CA GLU A 210 -1.43 11.26 -15.50
C GLU A 210 -0.63 11.32 -16.80
N ALA A 211 -1.32 11.50 -17.93
CA ALA A 211 -0.67 11.62 -19.23
C ALA A 211 -1.54 12.35 -20.25
N PRO A 212 -0.91 12.89 -21.31
CA PRO A 212 -1.62 13.23 -22.54
C PRO A 212 -2.03 11.96 -23.28
N PHE A 213 -3.34 11.76 -23.47
CA PHE A 213 -3.92 10.67 -24.25
C PHE A 213 -4.25 11.14 -25.66
N GLN A 214 -3.47 10.68 -26.63
CA GLN A 214 -3.68 10.92 -28.05
C GLN A 214 -4.75 9.97 -28.61
N GLY A 215 -5.58 10.44 -29.54
CA GLY A 215 -6.73 9.69 -30.08
C GLY A 215 -6.43 8.31 -30.71
N SER A 216 -5.20 8.08 -31.16
CA SER A 216 -4.75 6.81 -31.76
C SER A 216 -3.91 5.94 -30.81
N ARG A 217 -3.81 6.31 -29.53
CA ARG A 217 -2.94 5.64 -28.54
C ARG A 217 -3.72 5.15 -27.35
N ARG A 218 -3.39 3.93 -26.95
CA ARG A 218 -3.98 3.28 -25.79
C ARG A 218 -2.90 2.66 -24.93
N ILE A 219 -3.14 2.65 -23.63
CA ILE A 219 -2.39 1.84 -22.68
C ILE A 219 -3.16 0.55 -22.42
N THR A 220 -2.47 -0.57 -22.39
CA THR A 220 -3.06 -1.91 -22.29
C THR A 220 -2.93 -2.51 -20.90
N SER A 221 -1.94 -2.09 -20.11
CA SER A 221 -1.83 -2.54 -18.73
C SER A 221 -1.27 -1.47 -17.79
N PHE A 222 -1.67 -1.59 -16.52
CA PHE A 222 -1.08 -0.91 -15.38
C PHE A 222 -0.74 -1.97 -14.33
N ASP A 223 0.55 -2.17 -14.08
CA ASP A 223 1.07 -3.15 -13.13
C ASP A 223 1.84 -2.41 -12.04
N ALA A 224 1.52 -2.65 -10.76
CA ALA A 224 2.22 -2.07 -9.63
C ALA A 224 2.65 -3.16 -8.63
N THR A 225 3.87 -3.06 -8.15
CA THR A 225 4.45 -3.90 -7.10
C THR A 225 4.85 -3.03 -5.92
N ILE A 226 4.52 -3.50 -4.71
CA ILE A 226 4.81 -2.84 -3.45
C ILE A 226 5.59 -3.81 -2.58
N ASP A 227 6.88 -3.55 -2.41
CA ASP A 227 7.76 -4.36 -1.58
C ASP A 227 7.97 -3.69 -0.22
N TYR A 228 7.95 -4.50 0.84
CA TYR A 228 8.11 -4.00 2.19
C TYR A 228 8.86 -4.97 3.08
N VAL A 229 9.46 -4.41 4.12
CA VAL A 229 10.07 -5.17 5.21
C VAL A 229 9.54 -4.58 6.51
N VAL A 230 8.93 -5.44 7.33
CA VAL A 230 8.54 -5.12 8.71
C VAL A 230 9.38 -5.95 9.66
N GLY A 231 9.87 -5.32 10.72
CA GLY A 231 10.77 -5.98 11.67
C GLY A 231 10.54 -5.49 13.11
N GLY A 232 11.35 -6.02 14.01
CA GLY A 232 11.35 -5.67 15.42
C GLY A 232 10.68 -6.72 16.30
N PHE A 233 10.84 -6.53 17.61
CA PHE A 233 10.29 -7.44 18.61
C PHE A 233 8.75 -7.40 18.60
N HIS A 234 8.13 -8.55 18.80
CA HIS A 234 6.70 -8.67 19.03
C HIS A 234 6.42 -9.64 20.17
N GLN A 235 5.30 -9.45 20.85
CA GLN A 235 4.80 -10.39 21.84
C GLN A 235 4.10 -11.55 21.13
N ILE A 236 4.17 -12.74 21.72
CA ILE A 236 3.37 -13.88 21.26
C ILE A 236 1.94 -13.69 21.81
N PRO A 237 0.89 -13.91 21.01
CA PRO A 237 -0.49 -13.89 21.51
C PRO A 237 -0.67 -14.86 22.69
N LYS A 238 -1.52 -14.49 23.66
CA LYS A 238 -1.86 -15.34 24.81
C LYS A 238 -2.57 -16.63 24.37
N ASP A 239 -3.39 -16.53 23.33
CA ASP A 239 -4.08 -17.66 22.71
C ASP A 239 -3.47 -17.98 21.32
N LYS A 240 -3.15 -19.25 21.10
CA LYS A 240 -2.59 -19.73 19.83
C LYS A 240 -3.58 -19.62 18.67
N THR A 241 -4.89 -19.64 18.95
CA THR A 241 -5.93 -19.49 17.92
C THR A 241 -5.87 -18.14 17.20
N VAL A 242 -5.29 -17.10 17.83
CA VAL A 242 -5.07 -15.78 17.22
C VAL A 242 -4.03 -15.85 16.09
N LYS A 243 -3.00 -16.69 16.22
CA LYS A 243 -2.02 -16.94 15.13
C LYS A 243 -2.62 -17.77 14.00
N GLU A 244 -3.58 -18.63 14.30
CA GLU A 244 -4.29 -19.46 13.32
C GLU A 244 -5.22 -18.65 12.40
N GLN A 245 -5.47 -17.37 12.69
CA GLN A 245 -6.27 -16.46 11.84
C GLN A 245 -5.52 -15.91 10.61
N GLU A 246 -4.43 -16.56 10.19
CA GLU A 246 -3.63 -16.19 9.01
C GLU A 246 -3.24 -14.70 8.96
N ARG A 247 -2.99 -14.09 10.12
CA ARG A 247 -2.74 -12.64 10.23
C ARG A 247 -1.50 -12.17 9.46
N ASP A 248 -0.58 -13.10 9.16
CA ASP A 248 0.64 -12.89 8.36
C ASP A 248 0.40 -12.93 6.83
N THR A 249 -0.79 -13.33 6.38
CA THR A 249 -1.15 -13.36 4.94
C THR A 249 -2.22 -12.34 4.58
N ILE A 250 -2.97 -11.86 5.58
CA ILE A 250 -4.01 -10.84 5.39
C ILE A 250 -3.36 -9.46 5.41
N PRO A 251 -3.53 -8.64 4.35
CA PRO A 251 -3.05 -7.25 4.34
C PRO A 251 -3.76 -6.38 5.37
N TRP A 252 -3.24 -5.18 5.59
CA TRP A 252 -3.93 -4.19 6.40
C TRP A 252 -5.36 -3.93 5.88
N ARG A 253 -6.30 -3.85 6.81
CA ARG A 253 -7.74 -3.83 6.49
C ARG A 253 -8.60 -2.95 7.39
N TYR A 254 -7.99 -2.26 8.35
CA TYR A 254 -8.74 -1.33 9.20
C TYR A 254 -9.29 -0.18 8.35
N LYS A 255 -10.57 0.16 8.53
CA LYS A 255 -11.21 1.30 7.88
C LYS A 255 -11.83 2.17 8.97
N ALA A 256 -11.63 3.48 8.87
CA ALA A 256 -12.33 4.44 9.70
C ALA A 256 -13.87 4.27 9.56
N PRO A 257 -14.62 4.47 10.66
CA PRO A 257 -16.07 4.27 10.71
C PRO A 257 -16.87 5.30 9.90
#